data_AF-A0A5C5W1W2-F1
#
_entry.id   AF-A0A5C5W1W2-F1
#
_cell.length_a   1.000
_cell.length_b   1.000
_cell.length_c   1.000
_cell.angle_alpha   90.00
_cell.angle_beta   90.00
_cell.angle_gamma   90.00
#
_symmetry.space_group_name_H-M   'P 1'
#
loop_
_entity.id
_entity.type
_entity.pdbx_description
1 polymer ?
#
loop_
_entity_poly.entity_id
_entity_poly.type
_entity_poly.pdbx_seq_one_letter_code
_entity_poly.pdbx_strand_id
1 'polypeptide(L)'
;MMRSRLSPSHLRGWIAASPLAMLLAAAIPFSDPPRTNTLLADMNCDTLVNILDVNPFVLALSNPAGYAAAFPTCKIANGDINGDGALDILDVNPFIVCVQNNGNPCP
;
A
#
# COMPACT_ATOMS: atom_id res chain seq x y z
N MET A 1 37.43 12.75 -4.06
CA MET A 1 36.73 11.44 -4.13
C MET A 1 35.92 11.23 -2.86
N MET A 2 34.60 11.04 -2.97
CA MET A 2 33.80 10.02 -2.27
C MET A 2 32.31 10.30 -2.53
N ARG A 3 31.62 9.28 -3.05
CA ARG A 3 30.29 9.34 -3.70
C ARG A 3 29.17 9.31 -2.67
N SER A 4 28.10 10.06 -2.95
CA SER A 4 26.84 10.09 -2.21
C SER A 4 26.18 8.70 -2.16
N ARG A 5 25.70 8.28 -0.98
CA ARG A 5 24.87 7.09 -0.79
C ARG A 5 23.43 7.41 -1.22
N LEU A 6 23.05 6.96 -2.41
CA LEU A 6 21.66 6.96 -2.87
C LEU A 6 21.01 5.65 -2.43
N SER A 7 19.86 5.74 -1.77
CA SER A 7 18.98 4.62 -1.46
C SER A 7 18.55 3.91 -2.76
N PRO A 8 18.37 2.57 -2.79
CA PRO A 8 18.15 1.80 -4.02
C PRO A 8 16.88 2.12 -4.83
N SER A 9 16.05 3.09 -4.44
CA SER A 9 14.80 3.45 -5.13
C SER A 9 14.92 4.55 -6.22
N HIS A 10 16.10 5.15 -6.45
CA HIS A 10 16.25 6.26 -7.42
C HIS A 10 17.45 6.12 -8.39
N LEU A 11 17.87 4.90 -8.75
CA LEU A 11 19.00 4.68 -9.67
C LEU A 11 18.71 3.69 -10.81
N ARG A 12 17.54 3.78 -11.42
CA ARG A 12 17.31 3.18 -12.74
C ARG A 12 16.96 4.29 -13.72
N GLY A 13 17.98 4.88 -14.34
CA GLY A 13 17.74 5.91 -15.36
C GLY A 13 18.97 6.49 -16.08
N TRP A 14 20.20 6.28 -15.59
CA TRP A 14 21.40 6.91 -16.19
C TRP A 14 22.20 6.01 -17.15
N ILE A 15 21.55 5.09 -17.87
CA ILE A 15 22.22 4.33 -18.94
C ILE A 15 21.36 4.22 -20.22
N ALA A 16 20.52 5.22 -20.51
CA ALA A 16 19.83 5.26 -21.81
C ALA A 16 19.62 6.70 -22.29
N ALA A 17 20.69 7.49 -22.35
CA ALA A 17 20.67 8.82 -22.97
C ALA A 17 21.65 8.87 -24.15
N SER A 18 21.25 8.30 -25.30
CA SER A 18 21.72 8.67 -26.65
C SER A 18 20.88 7.99 -27.76
N PRO A 19 20.73 8.60 -28.95
CA PRO A 19 19.41 8.85 -29.53
C PRO A 19 19.03 7.98 -30.75
N LEU A 20 19.38 6.69 -30.79
CA LEU A 20 19.24 5.88 -32.02
C LEU A 20 18.60 4.49 -31.89
N ALA A 21 17.96 4.14 -30.77
CA ALA A 21 17.23 2.87 -30.68
C ALA A 21 15.77 3.10 -30.28
N MET A 22 15.14 4.05 -30.95
CA MET A 22 13.70 4.12 -31.10
C MET A 22 13.30 3.08 -32.17
N LEU A 23 13.47 1.79 -31.88
CA LEU A 23 12.96 0.71 -32.71
C LEU A 23 12.73 -0.53 -31.82
N LEU A 24 11.44 -0.81 -31.59
CA LEU A 24 10.91 -2.03 -30.96
C LEU A 24 11.03 -2.17 -29.42
N ALA A 25 10.24 -1.38 -28.67
CA ALA A 25 9.86 -1.74 -27.29
C ALA A 25 8.34 -1.66 -27.12
N ALA A 26 7.62 -2.53 -27.81
CA ALA A 26 6.37 -3.05 -27.27
C ALA A 26 6.75 -4.18 -26.29
N ALA A 27 6.14 -4.20 -25.10
CA ALA A 27 6.19 -5.25 -24.07
C ALA A 27 7.25 -5.15 -22.94
N ILE A 28 7.14 -4.13 -22.10
CA ILE A 28 7.07 -4.43 -20.66
C ILE A 28 5.68 -4.04 -20.16
N PRO A 29 4.71 -4.97 -20.08
CA PRO A 29 3.60 -4.73 -19.18
C PRO A 29 4.22 -4.64 -17.79
N PHE A 30 4.18 -3.46 -17.17
CA PHE A 30 4.23 -3.37 -15.71
C PHE A 30 2.91 -3.94 -15.19
N SER A 31 2.71 -5.22 -15.41
CA SER A 31 1.72 -6.03 -14.72
C SER A 31 2.42 -6.53 -13.47
N ASP A 32 2.51 -5.66 -12.46
CA ASP A 32 2.52 -6.21 -11.12
C ASP A 32 1.22 -7.03 -11.01
N PRO A 33 1.27 -8.34 -10.66
CA PRO A 33 0.05 -9.06 -10.32
C PRO A 33 -0.67 -8.26 -9.24
N PRO A 34 -2.02 -8.33 -9.11
CA PRO A 34 -2.71 -7.68 -8.01
C PRO A 34 -2.06 -8.19 -6.73
N ARG A 35 -1.23 -7.35 -6.11
CA ARG A 35 -0.72 -7.62 -4.78
C ARG A 35 -2.00 -7.63 -3.98
N THR A 36 -2.43 -8.81 -3.53
CA THR A 36 -3.38 -8.88 -2.42
C THR A 36 -2.64 -8.18 -1.31
N ASN A 37 -2.86 -6.88 -1.18
CA ASN A 37 -2.05 -6.05 -0.33
C ASN A 37 -2.46 -6.41 1.09
N THR A 38 -1.64 -7.24 1.72
CA THR A 38 -1.87 -7.82 3.05
C THR A 38 -1.12 -7.03 4.11
N LEU A 39 -0.78 -5.77 3.83
CA LEU A 39 -0.19 -4.92 4.84
C LEU A 39 -1.30 -4.56 5.85
N LEU A 40 -1.07 -4.95 7.11
CA LEU A 40 -1.99 -4.65 8.20
C LEU A 40 -2.18 -3.13 8.30
N ALA A 41 -3.41 -2.67 8.51
CA ALA A 41 -3.84 -1.27 8.50
C ALA A 41 -3.76 -0.53 7.15
N ASP A 42 -3.35 -1.17 6.05
CA ASP A 42 -3.43 -0.57 4.71
C ASP A 42 -4.83 -0.81 4.13
N MET A 43 -5.67 0.21 4.23
CA MET A 43 -7.10 0.13 3.95
C MET A 43 -7.46 0.71 2.59
N ASN A 44 -6.56 1.42 1.92
CA ASN A 44 -6.74 1.82 0.51
C ASN A 44 -5.93 0.95 -0.48
N CYS A 45 -5.11 0.04 0.04
CA CYS A 45 -4.24 -0.87 -0.70
C CYS A 45 -3.16 -0.18 -1.56
N ASP A 46 -2.68 0.99 -1.17
CA ASP A 46 -1.63 1.74 -1.88
C ASP A 46 -0.19 1.36 -1.47
N THR A 47 -0.04 0.38 -0.57
CA THR A 47 1.21 -0.18 -0.01
C THR A 47 1.88 0.70 1.05
N LEU A 48 1.19 1.75 1.50
CA LEU A 48 1.62 2.62 2.58
C LEU A 48 0.56 2.60 3.68
N VAL A 49 1.00 2.60 4.94
CA VAL A 49 0.10 2.83 6.08
C VAL A 49 0.29 4.27 6.53
N ASN A 50 -0.72 5.11 6.33
CA ASN A 50 -0.67 6.53 6.66
C ASN A 50 -2.10 7.11 6.87
N ILE A 51 -2.20 8.44 6.90
CA ILE A 51 -3.49 9.12 7.14
C ILE A 51 -4.55 8.84 6.06
N LEU A 52 -4.13 8.46 4.85
CA LEU A 52 -5.02 8.13 3.74
C LEU A 52 -5.79 6.82 3.95
N ASP A 53 -5.40 6.00 4.93
CA ASP A 53 -6.12 4.77 5.31
C ASP A 53 -7.31 5.02 6.24
N VAL A 54 -7.39 6.20 6.88
CA VAL A 54 -8.42 6.49 7.89
C VAL A 54 -9.82 6.51 7.29
N ASN A 55 -10.03 7.19 6.16
CA ASN A 55 -11.34 7.25 5.53
C ASN A 55 -11.80 5.87 5.01
N PRO A 56 -10.96 5.09 4.32
CA PRO A 56 -11.28 3.70 3.98
C PRO A 56 -11.57 2.82 5.22
N PHE A 57 -10.82 2.96 6.32
CA PHE A 57 -11.08 2.24 7.57
C PHE A 57 -12.47 2.57 8.15
N VAL A 58 -12.82 3.86 8.24
CA VAL A 58 -14.15 4.30 8.70
C VAL A 58 -15.26 3.84 7.76
N LEU A 59 -15.01 3.84 6.44
CA LEU A 59 -15.95 3.30 5.46
C LEU A 59 -16.16 1.79 5.67
N ALA A 60 -15.08 1.04 5.91
CA ALA A 60 -15.15 -0.39 6.18
C ALA A 60 -15.95 -0.71 7.45
N LEU A 61 -15.79 0.08 8.52
CA LEU A 61 -16.57 -0.06 9.76
C LEU A 61 -18.07 0.27 9.60
N SER A 62 -18.38 1.33 8.86
CA SER A 62 -19.76 1.84 8.74
C SER A 62 -20.56 1.24 7.59
N ASN A 63 -19.89 0.82 6.52
CA ASN A 63 -20.48 0.25 5.32
C ASN A 63 -19.50 -0.72 4.61
N PRO A 64 -19.35 -1.96 5.11
CA PRO A 64 -18.45 -2.96 4.52
C PRO A 64 -18.70 -3.23 3.03
N ALA A 65 -19.96 -3.21 2.58
CA ALA A 65 -20.31 -3.41 1.18
C ALA A 65 -19.86 -2.21 0.31
N GLY A 66 -20.01 -0.98 0.83
CA GLY A 66 -19.51 0.23 0.19
C GLY A 66 -17.99 0.26 0.12
N TYR A 67 -17.31 -0.20 1.18
CA TYR A 67 -15.86 -0.38 1.16
C TYR A 67 -15.42 -1.38 0.09
N ALA A 68 -16.05 -2.56 0.03
CA ALA A 68 -15.74 -3.57 -0.99
C ALA A 68 -16.00 -3.07 -2.43
N ALA A 69 -16.99 -2.19 -2.63
CA ALA A 69 -17.25 -1.57 -3.93
C ALA A 69 -16.21 -0.49 -4.29
N ALA A 70 -15.74 0.30 -3.31
CA ALA A 70 -14.76 1.36 -3.51
C ALA A 70 -13.32 0.84 -3.65
N PHE A 71 -12.98 -0.24 -2.95
CA PHE A 71 -11.66 -0.85 -2.90
C PHE A 71 -11.74 -2.35 -3.25
N PRO A 72 -12.12 -2.72 -4.48
CA PRO A 72 -12.46 -4.10 -4.86
C PRO A 72 -11.31 -5.10 -4.80
N THR A 73 -10.07 -4.62 -4.79
CA THR A 73 -8.86 -5.44 -4.65
C THR A 73 -8.33 -5.48 -3.22
N CYS A 74 -8.96 -4.75 -2.30
CA CYS A 74 -8.49 -4.56 -0.95
C CYS A 74 -9.20 -5.49 0.03
N LYS A 75 -8.44 -6.13 0.90
CA LYS A 75 -8.97 -7.09 1.87
C LYS A 75 -9.46 -6.31 3.08
N ILE A 76 -10.74 -6.43 3.41
CA ILE A 76 -11.30 -5.85 4.64
C ILE A 76 -10.59 -6.38 5.90
N ALA A 77 -10.06 -7.61 5.84
CA ALA A 77 -9.25 -8.22 6.89
C ALA A 77 -7.92 -7.49 7.18
N ASN A 78 -7.49 -6.53 6.36
CA ASN A 78 -6.38 -5.64 6.73
C ASN A 78 -6.73 -4.74 7.92
N GLY A 79 -8.02 -4.54 8.19
CA GLY A 79 -8.52 -3.74 9.30
C GLY A 79 -8.73 -4.52 10.60
N ASP A 80 -8.63 -5.85 10.59
CA ASP A 80 -8.62 -6.70 11.79
C ASP A 80 -7.19 -6.72 12.35
N ILE A 81 -6.90 -5.75 13.22
CA ILE A 81 -5.54 -5.45 13.71
C ILE A 81 -5.35 -6.07 15.08
N ASN A 82 -6.43 -6.28 15.84
CA ASN A 82 -6.36 -7.04 17.08
C ASN A 82 -6.28 -8.57 16.84
N GLY A 83 -6.56 -9.03 15.62
CA GLY A 83 -6.43 -10.42 15.19
C GLY A 83 -7.55 -11.34 15.68
N ASP A 84 -8.72 -10.80 16.03
CA ASP A 84 -9.85 -11.56 16.57
C ASP A 84 -10.80 -12.12 15.51
N GLY A 85 -10.56 -11.81 14.23
CA GLY A 85 -11.33 -12.28 13.09
C GLY A 85 -12.46 -11.34 12.67
N ALA A 86 -12.64 -10.20 13.34
CA ALA A 86 -13.59 -9.18 12.97
C ALA A 86 -12.89 -7.84 12.71
N LEU A 87 -13.46 -7.03 11.81
CA LEU A 87 -13.17 -5.61 11.76
C LEU A 87 -14.29 -4.91 12.54
N ASP A 88 -13.98 -4.38 13.71
CA ASP A 88 -14.93 -3.64 14.53
C ASP A 88 -14.30 -2.49 15.33
N ILE A 89 -15.02 -1.97 16.32
CA ILE A 89 -14.56 -0.81 17.12
C ILE A 89 -13.29 -1.14 17.94
N LEU A 90 -13.01 -2.41 18.20
CA LEU A 90 -11.84 -2.87 18.94
C LEU A 90 -10.55 -2.68 18.14
N ASP A 91 -10.62 -2.55 16.81
CA ASP A 91 -9.48 -2.29 15.93
C ASP A 91 -9.08 -0.81 15.85
N VAL A 92 -9.91 0.11 16.34
CA VAL A 92 -9.65 1.56 16.21
C VAL A 92 -8.35 1.96 16.91
N ASN A 93 -8.17 1.57 18.16
CA ASN A 93 -6.98 1.92 18.92
C ASN A 93 -5.70 1.33 18.31
N PRO A 94 -5.63 0.02 17.97
CA PRO A 94 -4.45 -0.52 17.31
C PRO A 94 -4.23 0.03 15.88
N PHE A 95 -5.30 0.40 15.14
CA PHE A 95 -5.19 1.11 13.85
C PHE A 95 -4.45 2.44 13.98
N ILE A 96 -4.78 3.25 14.99
CA ILE A 96 -4.10 4.52 15.21
C ILE A 96 -2.61 4.32 15.51
N VAL A 97 -2.24 3.27 16.26
CA VAL A 97 -0.83 2.92 16.50
C VAL A 97 -0.12 2.60 15.19
N CYS A 98 -0.73 1.80 14.31
CA CYS A 98 -0.18 1.50 12.98
C CYS A 98 0.05 2.76 12.15
N VAL A 99 -0.94 3.65 12.05
CA VAL A 99 -0.84 4.90 11.29
C VAL A 99 0.25 5.82 11.83
N GLN A 100 0.40 5.91 13.15
CA GLN A 100 1.47 6.70 13.78
C GLN A 100 2.88 6.15 13.50
N ASN A 101 2.98 4.84 13.28
CA ASN A 101 4.24 4.13 13.08
C ASN A 101 4.49 3.76 11.60
N ASN A 102 3.74 4.33 10.65
CA ASN A 102 3.79 3.99 9.23
C ASN A 102 3.70 2.46 8.97
N GLY A 103 2.88 1.75 9.76
CA GLY A 103 2.67 0.31 9.66
C GLY A 103 3.72 -0.57 10.36
N ASN A 104 4.68 -0.02 11.12
CA ASN A 104 5.75 -0.82 11.75
C ASN A 104 6.14 -0.38 13.18
N PRO A 105 5.96 -1.24 14.22
CA PRO A 105 5.12 -2.44 14.25
C PRO A 105 3.66 -2.08 14.56
N CYS A 106 2.74 -2.74 13.86
CA CYS A 106 1.38 -2.91 14.33
C CYS A 106 1.36 -3.93 15.49
N PRO A 107 0.50 -3.74 16.50
CA PRO A 107 0.38 -4.64 17.65
C PRO A 107 -0.16 -6.03 17.29
#